data_AF-A0A7S1ZDK2-F1
#
_entry.id   AF-A0A7S1ZDK2-F1
#
_cell.length_a   1.000
_cell.length_b   1.000
_cell.length_c   1.000
_cell.angle_alpha   90.00
_cell.angle_beta   90.00
_cell.angle_gamma   90.00
#
_symmetry.space_group_name_H-M   'P 1'
#
loop_
_entity.id
_entity.type
_entity.pdbx_description
1 polymer ?
#
loop_
_entity_poly.entity_id
_entity_poly.type
_entity_poly.pdbx_seq_one_letter_code
_entity_poly.pdbx_strand_id
1 'polypeptide(L)'
;EIVDLVAKAEPEIVITKEMEVPASALEKFPSTVKLLCEAGTGYNNIPIELARSKGIDVVNIPTYSTESVAHMVITYIMSFGAAIFDQARMLHNNDRRNFTVFQHPIHEIHGKTLGMIGGSGTIGT
;
A
#
# COMPACT_ATOMS: atom_id res chain seq x y z
N GLU A 1 7.19 18.05 -10.73
CA GLU A 1 7.98 16.82 -10.91
C GLU A 1 7.44 15.91 -12.01
N ILE A 2 6.33 15.16 -11.83
CA ILE A 2 5.84 14.24 -12.89
C ILE A 2 5.56 14.97 -14.21
N VAL A 3 4.92 16.15 -14.15
CA VAL A 3 4.67 16.98 -15.33
C VAL A 3 5.97 17.35 -16.04
N ASP A 4 7.00 17.76 -15.29
CA ASP A 4 8.27 18.20 -15.86
C ASP A 4 9.02 17.02 -16.50
N LEU A 5 8.97 15.85 -15.86
CA LEU A 5 9.56 14.62 -16.39
C LEU A 5 8.86 14.17 -17.68
N VAL A 6 7.52 14.15 -17.67
CA VAL A 6 6.72 13.76 -18.83
C VAL A 6 6.88 14.77 -19.97
N ALA A 7 6.89 16.08 -19.69
CA ALA A 7 7.10 17.11 -20.70
C ALA A 7 8.51 17.04 -21.31
N LYS A 8 9.53 16.70 -20.51
CA LYS A 8 10.91 16.56 -21.00
C LYS A 8 11.13 15.28 -21.82
N ALA A 9 10.51 14.17 -21.43
CA ALA A 9 10.72 12.87 -22.06
C ALA A 9 9.73 12.58 -23.21
N GLU A 10 8.61 13.30 -23.26
CA GLU A 10 7.50 13.11 -24.20
C GLU A 10 7.07 11.63 -24.38
N PRO A 11 6.90 10.84 -23.30
CA PRO A 11 6.73 9.41 -23.41
C PRO A 11 5.35 9.03 -23.94
N GLU A 12 5.24 7.83 -24.54
CA GLU A 12 3.93 7.24 -24.86
C GLU A 12 3.28 6.55 -23.65
N ILE A 13 4.10 6.07 -22.71
CA ILE A 13 3.67 5.33 -21.52
C ILE A 13 4.26 5.99 -20.28
N VAL A 14 3.40 6.27 -19.30
CA VAL A 14 3.81 6.73 -17.97
C VAL A 14 3.48 5.64 -16.97
N ILE A 15 4.46 5.24 -16.15
CA ILE A 15 4.27 4.27 -15.06
C ILE A 15 4.46 5.02 -13.74
N THR A 16 3.45 4.98 -12.87
CA THR A 16 3.47 5.61 -11.55
C THR A 16 3.41 4.57 -10.46
N LYS A 17 4.00 4.88 -9.30
CA LYS A 17 3.83 4.10 -8.08
C LYS A 17 3.66 5.03 -6.91
N GLU A 18 2.58 4.85 -6.14
CA GLU A 18 2.35 5.57 -4.87
C GLU A 18 2.35 7.11 -5.00
N MET A 19 2.24 7.59 -6.24
CA MET A 19 2.26 9.02 -6.57
C MET A 19 0.86 9.44 -6.97
N GLU A 20 0.39 10.56 -6.43
CA GLU A 20 -0.84 11.16 -6.89
C GLU A 20 -0.65 11.82 -8.26
N VAL A 21 -1.56 11.55 -9.21
CA VAL A 21 -1.61 12.21 -10.51
C VAL A 21 -2.86 13.07 -10.53
N PRO A 22 -2.83 14.29 -9.95
CA PRO A 22 -4.02 15.13 -9.88
C PRO A 22 -4.43 15.61 -11.29
N ALA A 23 -5.68 16.04 -11.42
CA ALA A 23 -6.22 16.56 -12.68
C ALA A 23 -5.34 17.66 -13.29
N SER A 24 -4.83 18.57 -12.47
CA SER A 24 -3.96 19.67 -12.88
C SER A 24 -2.61 19.21 -13.45
N ALA A 25 -2.14 18.01 -13.10
CA ALA A 25 -0.96 17.40 -13.70
C ALA A 25 -1.33 16.76 -15.05
N LEU A 26 -2.40 15.98 -15.06
CA LEU A 26 -2.89 15.29 -16.25
C LEU A 26 -3.25 16.25 -17.40
N GLU A 27 -3.76 17.44 -17.06
CA GLU A 27 -4.05 18.50 -18.03
C GLU A 27 -2.83 18.99 -18.78
N LYS A 28 -1.65 18.89 -18.17
CA LYS A 28 -0.37 19.35 -18.71
C LYS A 28 0.40 18.24 -19.42
N PHE A 29 -0.11 17.02 -19.43
CA PHE A 29 0.55 15.93 -20.15
C PHE A 29 0.50 16.20 -21.67
N PRO A 30 1.62 15.98 -22.39
CA PRO A 30 1.64 16.08 -23.83
C PRO A 30 0.76 15.00 -24.45
N SER A 31 0.27 15.25 -25.67
CA SER A 31 -0.58 14.31 -26.42
C SER A 31 0.14 13.02 -26.83
N THR A 32 1.46 12.93 -26.63
CA THR A 32 2.22 11.70 -26.85
C THR A 32 1.84 10.61 -25.87
N VAL A 33 1.43 10.97 -24.65
CA VAL A 33 1.01 10.01 -23.62
C VAL A 33 -0.30 9.34 -24.03
N LYS A 34 -0.28 8.01 -24.12
CA LYS A 34 -1.43 7.18 -24.49
C LYS A 34 -1.84 6.23 -23.38
N LEU A 35 -0.94 5.93 -22.45
CA LEU A 35 -1.16 4.98 -21.36
C LEU A 35 -0.56 5.50 -20.05
N LEU A 36 -1.36 5.43 -18.99
CA LEU A 36 -0.94 5.64 -17.61
C LEU A 36 -1.13 4.34 -16.83
N CYS A 37 -0.02 3.74 -16.39
CA CYS A 37 -0.02 2.51 -15.62
C CYS A 37 0.28 2.82 -14.15
N GLU A 38 -0.68 2.55 -13.26
CA GLU A 38 -0.42 2.52 -11.83
C GLU A 38 0.20 1.17 -11.49
N ALA A 39 1.44 1.16 -11.02
CA ALA A 39 2.18 -0.01 -10.53
C ALA A 39 1.63 -0.52 -9.17
N GLY A 40 0.30 -0.57 -9.04
CA GLY A 40 -0.43 -0.91 -7.83
C GLY A 40 -1.84 -1.39 -8.15
N THR A 41 -2.53 -1.90 -7.14
CA THR A 41 -3.90 -2.40 -7.29
C THR A 41 -4.93 -1.27 -7.23
N GLY A 42 -4.80 -0.36 -6.27
CA GLY A 42 -5.66 0.83 -6.18
C GLY A 42 -5.20 1.90 -7.17
N TYR A 43 -6.16 2.56 -7.83
CA TYR A 43 -5.93 3.65 -8.80
C TYR A 43 -6.76 4.90 -8.46
N ASN A 44 -7.23 5.01 -7.21
CA ASN A 44 -8.04 6.13 -6.72
C ASN A 44 -7.28 7.48 -6.70
N ASN A 45 -5.96 7.43 -6.86
CA ASN A 45 -5.02 8.55 -7.00
C ASN A 45 -4.95 9.12 -8.42
N ILE A 46 -5.71 8.57 -9.38
CA ILE A 46 -5.73 8.98 -10.79
C ILE A 46 -7.18 9.34 -11.19
N PRO A 47 -7.43 10.52 -11.77
CA PRO A 47 -8.75 10.91 -12.29
C PRO A 47 -9.03 10.20 -13.63
N ILE A 48 -9.47 8.94 -13.56
CA ILE A 48 -9.61 8.06 -14.73
C ILE A 48 -10.56 8.59 -15.82
N GLU A 49 -11.60 9.33 -15.46
CA GLU A 49 -12.53 9.90 -16.44
C GLU A 49 -11.89 11.06 -17.23
N LEU A 50 -11.06 11.86 -16.56
CA LEU A 50 -10.29 12.91 -17.23
C LEU A 50 -9.23 12.28 -18.14
N ALA A 51 -8.54 11.25 -17.68
CA ALA A 51 -7.57 10.49 -18.50
C ALA A 51 -8.23 9.97 -19.78
N ARG A 52 -9.36 9.30 -19.63
CA ARG A 52 -10.15 8.78 -20.76
C ARG A 52 -10.58 9.90 -21.72
N SER A 53 -11.03 11.05 -21.22
CA SER A 53 -11.41 12.19 -22.07
C SER A 53 -10.25 12.76 -22.90
N LYS A 54 -9.01 12.55 -22.46
CA LYS A 54 -7.78 12.95 -23.16
C LYS A 54 -7.22 11.83 -24.06
N GLY A 55 -7.90 10.69 -24.15
CA GLY A 55 -7.44 9.52 -24.90
C GLY A 55 -6.29 8.77 -24.23
N ILE A 56 -6.15 8.91 -22.90
CA ILE A 56 -5.15 8.21 -22.10
C ILE A 56 -5.83 7.04 -21.39
N ASP A 57 -5.45 5.80 -21.73
CA ASP A 57 -5.91 4.62 -21.01
C ASP A 57 -5.24 4.55 -19.63
N VAL A 58 -5.99 4.09 -18.63
CA VAL A 58 -5.47 3.83 -17.27
C VAL A 58 -5.53 2.35 -16.99
N VAL A 59 -4.40 1.76 -16.61
CA VAL A 59 -4.27 0.35 -16.24
C VAL A 59 -3.62 0.21 -14.86
N ASN A 60 -3.88 -0.91 -14.19
CA ASN A 60 -3.39 -1.20 -12.85
C ASN A 60 -2.96 -2.68 -12.74
N ILE A 61 -2.36 -3.07 -11.62
CA ILE A 61 -1.93 -4.45 -11.34
C ILE A 61 -2.77 -5.01 -10.19
N PRO A 62 -3.85 -5.78 -10.47
CA PRO A 62 -4.85 -6.11 -9.46
C PRO A 62 -4.49 -7.24 -8.48
N THR A 63 -3.49 -8.08 -8.75
CA THR A 63 -3.30 -9.35 -8.01
C THR A 63 -1.86 -9.68 -7.61
N TYR A 64 -0.95 -8.70 -7.61
CA TYR A 64 0.47 -8.99 -7.38
C TYR A 64 0.84 -9.31 -5.92
N SER A 65 -0.01 -8.94 -4.95
CA SER A 65 0.36 -8.90 -3.53
C SER A 65 -0.60 -9.61 -2.59
N THR A 66 -1.64 -10.28 -3.10
CA THR A 66 -2.71 -10.89 -2.27
C THR A 66 -2.18 -11.68 -1.07
N GLU A 67 -1.37 -12.71 -1.34
CA GLU A 67 -0.79 -13.56 -0.29
C GLU A 67 0.15 -12.79 0.63
N SER A 68 0.98 -11.90 0.05
CA SER A 68 1.92 -11.10 0.84
C SER A 68 1.22 -10.17 1.83
N VAL A 69 0.09 -9.56 1.43
CA VAL A 69 -0.71 -8.74 2.33
C VAL A 69 -1.39 -9.59 3.40
N ALA A 70 -1.96 -10.75 3.04
CA ALA A 70 -2.55 -11.68 4.01
C ALA A 70 -1.52 -12.15 5.06
N HIS A 71 -0.31 -12.54 4.62
CA HIS A 71 0.79 -12.89 5.52
C HIS A 71 1.17 -11.75 6.46
N MET A 72 1.20 -10.50 5.97
CA MET A 72 1.50 -9.33 6.80
C MET A 72 0.42 -9.11 7.87
N VAL A 73 -0.86 -9.29 7.54
CA VAL A 73 -1.96 -9.19 8.51
C VAL A 73 -1.82 -10.24 9.61
N ILE A 74 -1.58 -11.51 9.25
CA ILE A 74 -1.35 -12.59 10.22
C ILE A 74 -0.15 -12.28 11.10
N THR A 75 0.94 -11.79 10.50
CA THR A 75 2.16 -11.39 11.22
C THR A 75 1.87 -10.28 12.22
N TYR A 76 1.08 -9.26 11.85
CA TYR A 76 0.70 -8.19 12.77
C TYR A 76 -0.20 -8.68 13.91
N ILE A 77 -1.17 -9.54 13.63
CA ILE A 77 -2.02 -10.14 14.69
C ILE A 77 -1.15 -10.83 15.74
N MET A 78 -0.20 -11.68 15.30
CA MET A 78 0.74 -12.36 16.20
C MET A 78 1.66 -11.38 16.93
N SER A 79 2.20 -10.40 16.20
CA SER A 79 3.13 -9.41 16.76
C SER A 79 2.48 -8.53 17.82
N PHE A 80 1.22 -8.14 17.63
CA PHE A 80 0.47 -7.38 18.63
C PHE A 80 0.10 -8.24 19.83
N GLY A 81 -0.33 -9.49 19.62
CA GLY A 81 -0.63 -10.42 20.72
C GLY A 81 0.57 -10.66 21.64
N ALA A 82 1.79 -10.69 21.08
CA ALA A 82 3.03 -10.89 21.84
C ALA A 82 3.84 -9.60 22.09
N ALA A 83 3.28 -8.42 21.83
CA ALA A 83 3.96 -7.12 22.00
C ALA A 83 5.37 -7.06 21.37
N ILE A 84 5.59 -7.73 20.23
CA ILE A 84 6.91 -7.95 19.64
C ILE A 84 7.63 -6.64 19.33
N PHE A 85 6.92 -5.64 18.77
CA PHE A 85 7.52 -4.36 18.40
C PHE A 85 8.04 -3.58 19.61
N ASP A 86 7.29 -3.57 20.71
CA ASP A 86 7.71 -2.87 21.93
C ASP A 86 8.90 -3.56 22.59
N GLN A 87 8.84 -4.90 22.71
CA GLN A 87 9.94 -5.68 23.26
C GLN A 87 11.23 -5.56 22.42
N ALA A 88 11.11 -5.59 21.09
CA ALA A 88 12.23 -5.39 20.18
C ALA A 88 12.84 -3.98 20.35
N ARG A 89 12.00 -2.94 20.50
CA ARG A 89 12.46 -1.57 20.74
C ARG A 89 13.16 -1.41 22.09
N MET A 90 12.67 -2.05 23.14
CA MET A 90 13.36 -2.08 24.44
C MET A 90 14.76 -2.68 24.31
N LEU A 91 14.85 -3.86 23.69
CA LEU A 91 16.12 -4.54 23.47
C LEU A 91 17.10 -3.71 22.65
N HIS A 92 16.62 -3.09 21.58
CA HIS A 92 17.41 -2.17 20.75
C HIS A 92 17.99 -1.00 21.58
N ASN A 93 17.23 -0.52 22.57
CA ASN A 93 17.64 0.55 23.48
C ASN A 93 18.39 0.03 24.73
N ASN A 94 18.84 -1.23 24.72
CA ASN A 94 19.51 -1.91 25.81
C ASN A 94 18.70 -1.95 27.13
N ASP A 95 17.38 -1.86 27.02
CA ASP A 95 16.44 -2.01 28.14
C ASP A 95 16.01 -3.47 28.26
N ARG A 96 16.41 -4.11 29.36
CA ARG A 96 16.12 -5.52 29.66
C ARG A 96 15.16 -5.70 30.83
N ARG A 97 14.45 -4.64 31.25
CA ARG A 97 13.53 -4.70 32.40
C ARG A 97 12.40 -5.71 32.21
N ASN A 98 11.99 -5.97 30.97
CA ASN A 98 10.94 -6.95 30.67
C ASN A 98 11.31 -8.40 31.03
N PHE A 99 12.60 -8.72 31.22
CA PHE A 99 13.04 -10.05 31.66
C PHE A 99 12.94 -10.26 33.18
N THR A 100 12.81 -9.18 33.95
CA THR A 100 12.77 -9.24 35.41
C THR A 100 11.40 -8.87 35.96
N VAL A 101 10.74 -7.90 35.34
CA VAL A 101 9.36 -7.50 35.64
C VAL A 101 8.61 -7.44 34.32
N PHE A 102 7.55 -8.21 34.20
CA PHE A 102 6.74 -8.25 32.98
C PHE A 102 6.04 -6.88 32.78
N GLN A 103 6.44 -6.14 31.75
CA GLN A 103 5.99 -4.77 31.47
C GLN A 103 4.92 -4.71 30.37
N HIS A 104 4.85 -5.73 29.50
CA HIS A 104 3.95 -5.75 28.36
C HIS A 104 2.98 -6.92 28.45
N PRO A 105 1.66 -6.70 28.43
CA PRO A 105 0.71 -7.80 28.45
C PRO A 105 0.87 -8.66 27.18
N ILE A 106 0.86 -9.99 27.37
CA ILE A 106 0.74 -10.95 26.27
C ILE A 106 -0.70 -11.40 26.21
N HIS A 107 -1.26 -11.42 25.01
CA HIS A 107 -2.60 -11.88 24.70
C HIS A 107 -2.51 -13.10 23.79
N GLU A 108 -2.85 -14.27 24.33
CA GLU A 108 -3.01 -15.46 23.51
C GLU A 108 -4.17 -15.28 22.54
N ILE A 109 -3.98 -15.68 21.28
CA ILE A 109 -5.04 -15.60 20.26
C ILE A 109 -5.95 -16.84 20.25
N HIS A 110 -5.56 -17.90 20.96
CA HIS A 110 -6.34 -19.13 21.05
C HIS A 110 -7.73 -18.85 21.66
N GLY A 111 -8.77 -19.42 21.04
CA GLY A 111 -10.16 -19.24 21.47
C GLY A 111 -10.77 -17.85 21.18
N LYS A 112 -10.03 -16.94 20.53
CA LYS A 112 -10.58 -15.63 20.11
C LYS A 112 -11.24 -15.71 18.74
N THR A 113 -12.12 -14.75 18.47
CA THR A 113 -12.77 -14.57 17.17
C THR A 113 -12.08 -13.45 16.41
N LEU A 114 -11.63 -13.72 15.18
CA LEU A 114 -11.15 -12.71 14.24
C LEU A 114 -12.34 -12.13 13.46
N GLY A 115 -12.66 -10.86 13.71
CA GLY A 115 -13.66 -10.14 12.92
C GLY A 115 -13.03 -9.54 11.66
N MET A 116 -13.58 -9.85 10.49
CA MET A 116 -13.12 -9.32 9.21
C MET A 116 -14.17 -8.41 8.59
N ILE A 117 -13.83 -7.15 8.35
CA ILE A 117 -14.70 -6.19 7.65
C ILE A 117 -14.28 -6.15 6.18
N GLY A 118 -15.19 -6.46 5.27
CA GLY A 118 -14.85 -6.61 3.84
C GLY A 118 -13.98 -7.84 3.55
N GLY A 119 -13.92 -8.81 4.47
CA GLY A 119 -13.08 -10.00 4.37
C GLY A 119 -13.44 -10.97 3.24
N SER A 120 -14.54 -10.74 2.52
CA SER A 120 -14.92 -11.56 1.37
C SER A 120 -14.18 -11.21 0.07
N GLY A 121 -13.27 -10.23 0.09
CA GLY A 121 -12.39 -9.93 -1.03
C GLY A 121 -11.16 -10.84 -1.05
N THR A 122 -10.40 -10.84 -2.16
CA THR A 122 -9.31 -11.80 -2.42
C THR A 122 -8.23 -11.86 -1.32
N ILE A 123 -7.98 -10.78 -0.58
CA ILE A 123 -7.00 -10.76 0.52
C ILE A 123 -7.56 -11.42 1.80
N GLY A 124 -8.87 -11.33 2.01
CA GLY A 124 -9.51 -11.76 3.26
C GLY A 124 -10.06 -13.18 3.25
N THR A 125 -10.16 -13.80 2.07
CA THR A 125 -10.65 -15.18 1.87
C THR A 125 -9.50 -16.16 1.77
#